data_AF-A0A016V2V9-F1
#
_entry.id   AF-A0A016V2V9-F1
#
_cell.length_a   1.000
_cell.length_b   1.000
_cell.length_c   1.000
_cell.angle_alpha   90.00
_cell.angle_beta   90.00
_cell.angle_gamma   90.00
#
_symmetry.space_group_name_H-M   'P 1'
#
loop_
_entity.id
_entity.type
_entity.pdbx_description
1 polymer ?
#
loop_
_entity_poly.entity_id
_entity_poly.type
_entity_poly.pdbx_seq_one_letter_code
_entity_poly.pdbx_strand_id
1 'polypeptide(L)'
;MLGVRLVDRVNAKIIRSKTELKDWIHTALKRKWNYANKLLLCREKMWANVTTSWLPMCKRSKGRPKTRWLDDIAKFRQKDSKELGNGWTTLFDGCMNKSAELFAKKTRHILCYRDKRVK
;
A
#
# COMPACT_ATOMS: atom_id res chain seq x y z
N MET A 1 19.41 3.70 -3.89
CA MET A 1 19.19 5.10 -3.44
C MET A 1 20.18 5.58 -2.37
N LEU A 2 20.67 4.78 -1.41
CA LEU A 2 21.82 5.19 -0.56
C LEU A 2 22.90 4.11 -0.37
N GLY A 3 22.70 2.89 -0.87
CA GLY A 3 23.68 1.80 -0.75
C GLY A 3 23.87 1.22 0.66
N VAL A 4 23.10 1.68 1.65
CA VAL A 4 23.23 1.28 3.06
C VAL A 4 22.64 -0.10 3.29
N ARG A 5 23.39 -0.96 3.98
CA ARG A 5 23.00 -2.29 4.44
C ARG A 5 22.63 -2.26 5.92
N LEU A 6 21.88 -3.26 6.39
CA LEU A 6 21.53 -3.39 7.82
C LEU A 6 22.76 -3.49 8.73
N VAL A 7 23.84 -4.11 8.24
CA VAL A 7 25.12 -4.27 8.96
C VAL A 7 25.80 -2.92 9.24
N ASP A 8 25.58 -1.92 8.38
CA ASP A 8 26.21 -0.61 8.51
C ASP A 8 25.62 0.18 9.69
N ARG A 9 24.51 -0.29 10.31
CA ARG A 9 23.86 0.27 11.51
C ARG A 9 23.65 1.79 11.46
N VAL A 10 23.47 2.35 10.26
CA VAL A 10 23.29 3.78 10.06
C VAL A 10 21.97 4.23 10.69
N ASN A 11 22.04 5.28 11.50
CA ASN A 11 20.87 5.82 12.18
C ASN A 11 19.80 6.27 11.17
N ALA A 12 18.54 5.91 11.42
CA ALA A 12 17.40 6.32 10.61
C ALA A 12 17.30 7.85 10.41
N LYS A 13 17.73 8.66 11.39
CA LYS A 13 17.78 10.13 11.26
C LYS A 13 18.69 10.58 10.11
N ILE A 14 19.85 9.94 9.95
CA ILE A 14 20.82 10.23 8.88
C ILE A 14 20.27 9.79 7.53
N ILE A 15 19.63 8.62 7.48
CA ILE A 15 18.99 8.12 6.25
C ILE A 15 17.90 9.11 5.81
N ARG A 16 17.03 9.52 6.74
CA ARG A 16 15.93 10.46 6.45
C ARG A 16 16.40 11.85 6.06
N SER A 17 17.49 12.35 6.64
CA SER A 17 18.05 13.65 6.25
C SER A 17 18.60 13.61 4.82
N LYS A 18 19.24 12.51 4.42
CA LYS A 18 19.77 12.32 3.07
C LYS A 18 18.68 12.07 2.02
N THR A 19 17.59 11.39 2.39
CA THR A 19 16.48 11.10 1.46
C THR A 19 15.34 12.11 1.53
N GLU A 20 15.44 13.13 2.39
CA GLU A 20 14.39 14.10 2.72
C GLU A 20 13.04 13.45 3.13
N LEU A 21 13.10 12.22 3.64
CA LEU A 21 11.93 11.40 3.87
C LEU A 21 11.39 11.66 5.27
N LYS A 22 10.54 12.69 5.36
CA LYS A 22 10.00 13.19 6.63
C LYS A 22 9.02 12.22 7.28
N ASP A 23 8.10 11.65 6.49
CA ASP A 23 7.12 10.67 6.97
C ASP A 23 7.06 9.43 6.09
N TRP A 24 7.64 8.35 6.60
CA TRP A 24 7.75 7.09 5.87
C TRP A 24 6.41 6.42 5.63
N ILE A 25 5.43 6.57 6.53
CA ILE A 25 4.12 5.92 6.39
C ILE A 25 3.36 6.54 5.23
N HIS A 26 3.25 7.88 5.22
CA HIS A 26 2.58 8.59 4.14
C HIS A 26 3.26 8.36 2.80
N THR A 27 4.59 8.44 2.74
CA THR A 27 5.34 8.19 1.50
C THR A 27 5.14 6.75 1.01
N ALA A 28 5.16 5.75 1.90
CA ALA A 28 4.92 4.36 1.53
C ALA A 28 3.50 4.15 0.99
N LEU A 29 2.48 4.71 1.63
CA LEU A 29 1.09 4.62 1.18
C LEU A 29 0.88 5.32 -0.16
N LYS A 30 1.48 6.49 -0.37
CA LYS A 30 1.43 7.20 -1.67
C LYS A 30 2.09 6.38 -2.78
N ARG A 31 3.26 5.78 -2.50
CA ARG A 31 3.94 4.88 -3.45
C ARG A 31 3.11 3.64 -3.75
N LYS A 32 2.42 3.08 -2.75
CA LYS A 32 1.50 1.94 -2.91
C LYS A 32 0.36 2.28 -3.88
N TRP A 33 -0.25 3.45 -3.75
CA TRP A 33 -1.27 3.93 -4.70
C TRP A 33 -0.71 4.13 -6.11
N ASN A 34 0.45 4.78 -6.23
CA ASN A 34 1.08 5.03 -7.53
C ASN A 34 1.49 3.73 -8.24
N TYR A 35 1.94 2.73 -7.49
CA TYR A 35 2.24 1.41 -8.03
C TYR A 35 0.99 0.74 -8.60
N ALA A 36 -0.14 0.80 -7.88
CA ALA A 36 -1.42 0.29 -8.37
C ALA A 36 -1.87 0.99 -9.67
N ASN A 37 -1.71 2.31 -9.72
CA ASN A 37 -1.98 3.09 -10.93
C ASN A 37 -1.09 2.64 -12.10
N LYS A 38 0.21 2.45 -11.84
CA LYS A 38 1.14 1.95 -12.86
C LYS A 38 0.74 0.58 -13.38
N LEU A 39 0.22 -0.30 -12.54
CA LEU A 39 -0.29 -1.61 -12.95
C LEU A 39 -1.54 -1.50 -13.81
N LEU A 40 -2.46 -0.59 -13.47
CA LEU A 40 -3.68 -0.33 -14.25
C LEU A 40 -3.37 0.17 -15.68
N LEU A 41 -2.34 1.02 -15.81
CA LEU A 41 -1.93 1.56 -17.11
C LEU A 41 -1.06 0.59 -17.94
N CYS A 42 -0.47 -0.44 -17.31
CA CYS A 42 0.50 -1.31 -17.96
C CYS A 42 -0.16 -2.60 -18.45
N ARG A 43 -0.42 -2.68 -19.77
CA ARG A 43 -1.01 -3.86 -20.42
C ARG A 43 -0.06 -5.08 -20.46
N GLU A 44 1.25 -4.88 -20.45
CA GLU A 44 2.25 -5.94 -20.68
C GLU A 44 2.67 -6.74 -19.43
N LYS A 45 2.34 -6.27 -18.21
CA LYS A 45 2.82 -6.89 -16.97
C LYS A 45 1.86 -7.96 -16.46
N MET A 46 1.79 -9.07 -17.18
CA MET A 46 0.94 -10.22 -16.85
C MET A 46 1.18 -10.72 -15.42
N TRP A 47 2.42 -10.94 -15.00
CA TRP A 47 2.72 -11.47 -13.67
C TRP A 47 2.42 -10.53 -12.52
N ALA A 48 2.72 -9.24 -12.69
CA ALA A 48 2.45 -8.26 -11.65
C ALA A 48 0.93 -8.09 -11.48
N ASN A 49 0.17 -8.03 -12.57
CA ASN A 49 -1.29 -8.00 -12.52
C ASN A 49 -1.87 -9.27 -11.91
N VAL A 50 -1.41 -10.45 -12.33
CA VAL A 50 -1.83 -11.76 -11.77
C VAL A 50 -1.57 -11.82 -10.26
N THR A 51 -0.37 -11.46 -9.81
CA THR A 51 -0.04 -11.47 -8.37
C THR A 51 -0.88 -10.48 -7.58
N THR A 52 -1.23 -9.36 -8.22
CA THR A 52 -1.99 -8.25 -7.63
C THR A 52 -3.49 -8.58 -7.53
N SER A 53 -4.06 -9.23 -8.54
CA SER A 53 -5.46 -9.70 -8.58
C SER A 53 -5.66 -11.05 -7.90
N TRP A 54 -4.59 -11.77 -7.56
CA TRP A 54 -4.68 -13.10 -6.97
C TRP A 54 -5.42 -13.09 -5.64
N LEU A 55 -6.55 -13.81 -5.60
CA LEU A 55 -7.33 -14.07 -4.41
C LEU A 55 -7.26 -15.57 -4.11
N PRO A 56 -6.87 -15.98 -2.89
CA PRO A 56 -6.93 -17.38 -2.53
C PRO A 56 -8.39 -17.81 -2.46
N MET A 57 -8.74 -18.90 -3.17
CA MET A 57 -10.08 -19.51 -3.11
C MET A 57 -10.39 -20.11 -1.73
N CYS A 58 -9.36 -20.39 -0.93
CA CYS A 58 -9.47 -21.02 0.38
C CYS A 58 -9.13 -20.05 1.53
N LYS A 59 -9.51 -20.43 2.76
CA LYS A 59 -9.05 -19.76 3.99
C LYS A 59 -7.52 -19.73 3.99
N ARG A 60 -6.93 -18.59 4.37
CA ARG A 60 -5.47 -18.47 4.46
C ARG A 60 -4.93 -19.36 5.57
N SER A 61 -3.76 -19.96 5.32
CA SER A 61 -3.03 -20.71 6.34
C SER A 61 -2.71 -19.81 7.54
N LYS A 62 -2.66 -20.42 8.73
CA LYS A 62 -2.15 -19.76 9.94
C LYS A 62 -0.74 -19.22 9.64
N GLY A 63 -0.44 -18.00 10.10
CA GLY A 63 0.84 -17.32 9.88
C GLY A 63 0.94 -16.43 8.63
N ARG A 64 -0.01 -16.47 7.69
CA ARG A 64 -0.06 -15.49 6.60
C ARG A 64 -0.70 -14.18 7.07
N PRO A 65 -0.20 -13.01 6.60
CA PRO A 65 -0.83 -11.73 6.92
C PRO A 65 -2.32 -11.72 6.59
N LYS A 66 -3.14 -11.31 7.57
CA LYS A 66 -4.59 -11.22 7.40
C LYS A 66 -4.95 -10.21 6.30
N THR A 67 -4.19 -9.11 6.24
CA THR A 67 -4.40 -7.97 5.35
C THR A 67 -3.67 -8.16 4.02
N ARG A 68 -4.40 -8.06 2.91
CA ARG A 68 -3.85 -8.01 1.54
C ARG A 68 -3.28 -6.64 1.24
N TRP A 69 -2.49 -6.58 0.17
CA TRP A 69 -2.06 -5.31 -0.39
C TRP A 69 -3.27 -4.42 -0.76
N LEU A 70 -4.33 -4.97 -1.39
CA LEU A 70 -5.52 -4.23 -1.81
C LEU A 70 -6.41 -3.79 -0.63
N ASP A 71 -6.34 -4.47 0.52
CA ASP A 71 -7.31 -4.28 1.61
C ASP A 71 -7.34 -2.84 2.12
N ASP A 72 -6.19 -2.17 2.19
CA ASP A 72 -6.13 -0.76 2.59
C ASP A 72 -6.87 0.15 1.60
N ILE A 73 -6.74 -0.14 0.31
CA ILE A 73 -7.34 0.64 -0.78
C ILE A 73 -8.85 0.40 -0.83
N ALA A 74 -9.26 -0.87 -0.73
CA ALA A 74 -10.67 -1.26 -0.64
C ALA A 74 -11.34 -0.61 0.57
N LYS A 75 -10.72 -0.70 1.75
CA LYS A 75 -11.19 -0.06 2.98
C LYS A 75 -11.25 1.46 2.87
N PHE A 76 -10.28 2.09 2.19
CA PHE A 76 -10.32 3.52 1.92
C PHE A 76 -11.53 3.93 1.07
N ARG A 77 -11.87 3.11 0.06
CA ARG A 77 -13.06 3.26 -0.78
C ARG A 77 -14.34 2.70 -0.16
N GLN A 78 -14.29 2.21 1.08
CA GLN A 78 -15.43 1.61 1.79
C GLN A 78 -16.03 0.40 1.04
N LYS A 79 -15.18 -0.39 0.41
CA LYS A 79 -15.52 -1.66 -0.24
C LYS A 79 -14.79 -2.83 0.39
N ASP A 80 -15.30 -4.04 0.22
CA ASP A 80 -14.62 -5.25 0.63
C ASP A 80 -13.72 -5.78 -0.47
N SER A 81 -12.46 -6.07 -0.14
CA SER A 81 -11.49 -6.61 -1.10
C SER A 81 -11.85 -7.99 -1.64
N LYS A 82 -12.74 -8.71 -0.96
CA LYS A 82 -13.28 -10.01 -1.41
C LYS A 82 -14.24 -9.85 -2.58
N GLU A 83 -15.00 -8.77 -2.61
CA GLU A 83 -16.00 -8.48 -3.65
C GLU A 83 -15.34 -8.00 -4.95
N LEU A 84 -14.11 -7.50 -4.85
CA LEU A 84 -13.45 -6.80 -5.94
C LEU A 84 -12.73 -7.70 -6.94
N GLY A 85 -12.45 -8.97 -6.61
CA GLY A 85 -11.98 -9.94 -7.60
C GLY A 85 -10.84 -9.42 -8.50
N ASN A 86 -11.02 -9.65 -9.80
CA ASN A 86 -10.21 -9.07 -10.87
C ASN A 86 -10.62 -7.62 -11.24
N GLY A 87 -11.74 -7.12 -10.69
CA GLY A 87 -12.31 -5.79 -10.94
C GLY A 87 -11.81 -4.70 -9.98
N TRP A 88 -10.69 -4.93 -9.30
CA TRP A 88 -10.10 -3.96 -8.36
C TRP A 88 -9.68 -2.64 -9.02
N THR A 89 -9.56 -2.61 -10.35
CA THR A 89 -9.28 -1.41 -11.15
C THR A 89 -10.30 -0.28 -10.92
N THR A 90 -11.57 -0.64 -10.68
CA THR A 90 -12.67 0.31 -10.36
C THR A 90 -12.44 1.11 -9.08
N LEU A 91 -11.47 0.73 -8.24
CA LEU A 91 -11.12 1.49 -7.04
C LEU A 91 -10.35 2.79 -7.36
N PHE A 92 -9.84 2.91 -8.58
CA PHE A 92 -8.89 3.96 -8.96
C PHE A 92 -9.49 5.05 -9.84
N ASP A 93 -10.81 5.04 -10.06
CA ASP A 93 -11.51 6.04 -10.86
C ASP A 93 -11.34 7.45 -10.24
N GLY A 94 -10.91 8.43 -11.07
CA GLY A 94 -10.79 9.86 -10.71
C GLY A 94 -9.40 10.49 -10.86
N CYS A 95 -9.20 11.67 -10.26
CA CYS A 95 -7.92 12.42 -10.32
C CYS A 95 -6.84 11.73 -9.47
N MET A 96 -5.80 11.20 -10.12
CA MET A 96 -4.84 10.25 -9.52
C MET A 96 -4.00 10.83 -8.38
N ASN A 97 -3.44 12.03 -8.55
CA ASN A 97 -2.55 12.63 -7.56
C ASN A 97 -3.29 13.05 -6.27
N LYS A 98 -4.48 13.65 -6.42
CA LYS A 98 -5.33 14.04 -5.28
C LYS A 98 -5.82 12.80 -4.52
N SER A 99 -6.16 11.73 -5.23
CA SER A 99 -6.59 10.47 -4.64
C SER A 99 -5.46 9.77 -3.87
N ALA A 100 -4.24 9.76 -4.40
CA ALA A 100 -3.08 9.17 -3.73
C ALA A 100 -2.75 9.90 -2.41
N GLU A 101 -2.81 11.23 -2.41
CA GLU A 101 -2.56 12.05 -1.22
C GLU A 101 -3.64 11.83 -0.15
N LEU A 102 -4.91 11.81 -0.57
CA LEU A 102 -6.05 11.57 0.32
C LEU A 102 -6.00 10.16 0.92
N PHE A 103 -5.66 9.15 0.12
CA PHE A 103 -5.44 7.78 0.56
C PHE A 103 -4.37 7.70 1.64
N ALA A 104 -3.19 8.30 1.38
CA ALA A 104 -2.07 8.27 2.30
C ALA A 104 -2.41 8.96 3.63
N LYS A 105 -3.03 10.14 3.58
CA LYS A 105 -3.44 10.89 4.79
C LYS A 105 -4.47 10.13 5.63
N LYS A 106 -5.54 9.63 5.01
CA LYS A 106 -6.65 8.94 5.71
C LYS A 106 -6.21 7.58 6.25
N THR A 107 -5.46 6.80 5.47
CA THR A 107 -4.98 5.48 5.89
C THR A 107 -3.93 5.59 6.98
N ARG A 108 -3.00 6.55 6.88
CA ARG A 108 -2.03 6.84 7.96
C ARG A 108 -2.75 7.15 9.27
N HIS A 109 -3.76 8.03 9.24
CA HIS A 109 -4.52 8.37 10.45
C HIS A 109 -5.15 7.11 11.06
N ILE A 110 -5.75 6.24 10.24
CA ILE A 110 -6.34 4.99 10.73
C ILE A 110 -5.28 4.08 11.37
N LEU A 111 -4.12 3.90 10.72
CA LEU A 111 -3.05 3.04 11.24
C LEU A 111 -2.47 3.60 12.55
N CYS A 112 -2.11 4.87 12.60
CA CYS A 112 -1.46 5.48 13.77
C CYS A 112 -2.40 5.69 14.98
N TYR A 113 -3.71 5.84 14.76
CA TYR A 113 -4.67 6.07 15.85
C TYR A 113 -5.41 4.81 16.32
N ARG A 114 -5.48 3.73 15.52
CA ARG A 114 -6.07 2.47 15.97
C ARG A 114 -5.17 1.68 16.92
N ASP A 115 -3.85 1.79 16.79
CA ASP A 115 -2.91 1.16 17.74
C ASP A 115 -3.07 1.70 19.17
N LYS A 116 -3.59 2.92 19.34
CA LYS A 116 -3.84 3.52 20.67
C LYS A 116 -5.04 2.94 21.42
N ARG A 117 -5.87 2.11 20.77
CA ARG A 117 -7.09 1.51 21.36
C ARG A 117 -6.92 0.07 21.82
N VAL A 118 -5.74 -0.52 21.65
CA VAL A 118 -5.38 -1.80 22.26
C VAL A 118 -4.64 -1.47 23.56
N LYS A 119 -5.41 -1.24 24.63
CA LYS A 119 -4.92 -1.25 26.01
C LYS A 119 -5.58 -2.43 26.71
#